data_AF-A0AAD9NH86-F1
#
_entry.id   AF-A0AAD9NH86-F1
#
_cell.length_a   1.000
_cell.length_b   1.000
_cell.length_c   1.000
_cell.angle_alpha   90.00
_cell.angle_beta   90.00
_cell.angle_gamma   90.00
#
_symmetry.space_group_name_H-M   'P 1'
#
loop_
_entity.id
_entity.type
_entity.pdbx_description
1 polymer ?
#
loop_
_entity_poly.entity_id
_entity_poly.type
_entity_poly.pdbx_seq_one_letter_code
_entity_poly.pdbx_strand_id
1 'polypeptide(L)'
;MQGITTGDGGGIFINVTISSNSTTVLHIRGGYIIPTQLPAKTTTASRSNPFSLIVALDQIDGRATGELFWDDGRSLNTTEKGQYYLSIFNSSSVSI
;
A
#
# COMPACT_ATOMS: atom_id res chain seq x y z
N MET A 1 23.41 -19.75 -9.77
CA MET A 1 23.59 -18.55 -10.61
C MET A 1 22.25 -18.27 -11.27
N GLN A 2 21.47 -17.29 -10.77
CA GLN A 2 20.18 -16.97 -11.39
C GLN A 2 20.42 -15.99 -12.55
N GLY A 3 20.00 -16.39 -13.75
CA GLY A 3 20.14 -15.59 -14.96
C GLY A 3 19.20 -14.40 -14.92
N ILE A 4 19.76 -13.20 -15.00
CA ILE A 4 19.03 -11.96 -15.24
C ILE A 4 18.88 -11.84 -16.75
N THR A 5 17.65 -11.83 -17.26
CA THR A 5 17.36 -11.43 -18.65
C THR A 5 16.61 -10.11 -18.59
N THR A 6 17.10 -9.09 -19.27
CA THR A 6 16.46 -7.76 -19.35
C THR A 6 15.48 -7.74 -20.52
N GLY A 7 14.24 -7.34 -20.26
CA GLY A 7 13.26 -7.03 -21.31
C GLY A 7 13.38 -5.58 -21.77
N ASP A 8 12.87 -5.31 -22.96
CA ASP A 8 13.08 -4.12 -23.81
C ASP A 8 12.58 -2.78 -23.22
N GLY A 9 12.09 -2.77 -21.98
CA GLY A 9 11.53 -1.62 -21.25
C GLY A 9 12.19 -1.31 -19.91
N GLY A 10 13.38 -1.88 -19.61
CA GLY A 10 14.14 -1.59 -18.38
C GLY A 10 13.71 -2.39 -17.14
N GLY A 11 12.76 -3.31 -17.27
CA GLY A 11 12.38 -4.26 -16.21
C GLY A 11 13.30 -5.48 -16.16
N ILE A 12 13.49 -6.02 -14.94
CA ILE A 12 14.24 -7.27 -14.70
C ILE A 12 13.23 -8.39 -14.41
N PHE A 13 13.38 -9.53 -15.08
CA PHE A 13 12.68 -10.75 -14.70
C PHE A 13 13.36 -11.37 -13.47
N ILE A 14 12.58 -11.59 -12.41
CA ILE A 14 13.05 -12.24 -11.18
C ILE A 14 12.23 -13.52 -10.99
N ASN A 15 12.93 -14.66 -10.90
CA ASN A 15 12.29 -15.93 -10.59
C ASN A 15 11.95 -15.97 -9.11
N VAL A 16 10.66 -16.09 -8.80
CA VAL A 16 10.14 -16.22 -7.44
C VAL A 16 9.62 -17.64 -7.25
N THR A 17 10.26 -18.43 -6.39
CA THR A 17 9.82 -19.78 -6.08
C THR A 17 8.70 -19.74 -5.04
N ILE A 18 7.56 -20.35 -5.36
CA ILE A 18 6.44 -20.53 -4.42
C ILE A 18 6.20 -22.03 -4.26
N SER A 19 6.24 -22.53 -3.02
CA SER A 19 5.87 -23.93 -2.73
C SER A 19 4.36 -24.07 -2.52
N SER A 20 3.84 -25.29 -2.66
CA SER A 20 2.40 -25.59 -2.47
C SER A 20 1.88 -25.32 -1.05
N ASN A 21 2.77 -25.16 -0.08
CA ASN A 21 2.50 -24.76 1.30
C ASN A 21 2.96 -23.32 1.62
N SER A 22 3.35 -22.53 0.61
CA SER A 22 3.78 -21.15 0.76
C SER A 22 2.64 -20.17 0.52
N THR A 23 2.74 -19.01 1.15
CA THR A 23 1.90 -17.83 0.86
C THR A 23 2.26 -17.24 -0.51
N THR A 24 1.26 -16.71 -1.22
CA THR A 24 1.42 -15.90 -2.44
C THR A 24 2.30 -14.68 -2.17
N VAL A 25 3.18 -14.34 -3.11
CA VAL A 25 4.06 -13.18 -2.99
C VAL A 25 3.35 -11.90 -3.42
N LEU A 26 3.40 -10.89 -2.55
CA LEU A 26 2.93 -9.54 -2.81
C LEU A 26 4.08 -8.57 -2.55
N HIS A 27 4.34 -7.67 -3.51
CA HIS A 27 5.36 -6.63 -3.37
C HIS A 27 4.67 -5.26 -3.25
N ILE A 28 5.20 -4.41 -2.37
CA ILE A 28 4.82 -3.00 -2.27
C ILE A 28 5.90 -2.19 -2.98
N ARG A 29 5.50 -1.32 -3.89
CA ARG A 29 6.42 -0.43 -4.61
C ARG A 29 6.94 0.66 -3.65
N GLY A 30 8.26 0.87 -3.62
CA GLY A 30 8.84 2.02 -2.94
C GLY A 30 8.37 3.34 -3.54
N GLY A 31 8.23 4.37 -2.72
CA GLY A 31 7.62 5.65 -3.08
C GLY A 31 6.17 5.81 -2.62
N TYR A 32 5.58 4.79 -1.97
CA TYR A 32 4.16 4.78 -1.63
C TYR A 32 3.87 4.50 -0.14
N ILE A 33 2.83 5.15 0.38
CA ILE A 33 2.29 4.94 1.72
C ILE A 33 0.92 4.27 1.59
N ILE A 34 0.75 3.11 2.21
CA ILE A 34 -0.50 2.34 2.17
C ILE A 34 -1.16 2.36 3.55
N PRO A 35 -2.36 2.95 3.71
CA PRO A 35 -3.15 2.78 4.91
C PRO A 35 -3.71 1.35 5.00
N THR A 36 -3.64 0.76 6.19
CA THR A 36 -4.14 -0.58 6.49
C THR A 36 -5.00 -0.54 7.75
N GLN A 37 -5.83 -1.58 7.94
CA GLN A 37 -6.56 -1.84 9.18
C GLN A 37 -6.31 -3.27 9.61
N LEU A 38 -6.32 -3.53 10.92
CA LEU A 38 -6.25 -4.91 11.41
C LEU A 38 -7.45 -5.72 10.88
N PRO A 39 -7.23 -6.96 10.43
CA PRO A 39 -8.29 -7.77 9.83
C PRO A 39 -9.33 -8.20 10.87
N ALA A 40 -10.58 -8.37 10.42
CA ALA A 40 -11.63 -9.05 11.16
C ALA A 40 -12.52 -9.83 10.18
N LYS A 41 -13.38 -10.72 10.71
CA LYS A 41 -14.24 -11.59 9.87
C LYS A 41 -15.27 -10.82 9.03
N THR A 42 -15.61 -9.60 9.42
CA THR A 42 -16.57 -8.74 8.69
C THR A 42 -16.03 -7.32 8.62
N THR A 43 -16.47 -6.57 7.61
CA THR A 43 -16.14 -5.14 7.50
C THR A 43 -16.75 -4.32 8.62
N THR A 44 -17.94 -4.68 9.13
CA THR A 44 -18.52 -4.04 10.33
C THR A 44 -17.55 -4.11 11.52
N ALA A 45 -16.91 -5.27 11.74
CA ALA A 45 -15.93 -5.43 12.81
C ALA A 45 -14.59 -4.75 12.47
N SER A 46 -14.05 -4.95 11.27
CA SER A 46 -12.72 -4.44 10.90
C SER A 46 -12.68 -2.91 10.85
N ARG A 47 -13.79 -2.25 10.52
CA ARG A 47 -13.87 -0.77 10.48
C ARG A 47 -13.70 -0.11 11.85
N SER A 48 -13.88 -0.87 12.94
CA SER A 48 -13.65 -0.40 14.31
C SER A 48 -12.22 -0.66 14.78
N ASN A 49 -11.40 -1.35 13.99
CA ASN A 49 -10.02 -1.63 14.33
C ASN A 49 -9.12 -0.42 14.05
N PRO A 50 -7.99 -0.30 14.78
CA PRO A 50 -7.01 0.74 14.51
C PRO A 50 -6.48 0.70 13.07
N PHE A 51 -6.24 1.88 12.52
CA PHE A 51 -5.48 2.05 11.29
C PHE A 51 -3.97 1.89 11.55
N SER A 52 -3.24 1.52 10.52
CA SER A 52 -1.78 1.52 10.46
C SER A 52 -1.34 2.04 9.10
N LEU A 53 -0.08 2.46 8.96
CA LEU A 53 0.50 2.87 7.68
C LEU A 53 1.70 1.99 7.37
N ILE A 54 1.76 1.48 6.14
CA ILE A 54 2.99 0.92 5.57
C ILE A 54 3.65 2.03 4.76
N VAL A 55 4.79 2.53 5.22
CA VAL A 55 5.57 3.58 4.55
C VAL A 55 6.72 2.92 3.79
N ALA A 56 6.54 2.67 2.49
CA ALA A 56 7.58 2.08 1.65
C ALA A 56 8.34 3.20 0.94
N LEU A 57 9.49 3.59 1.47
CA LEU A 57 10.33 4.62 0.85
C LEU A 57 10.93 4.13 -0.47
N ASP A 58 11.06 5.02 -1.45
CA ASP A 58 11.84 4.72 -2.66
C ASP A 58 13.36 4.74 -2.38
N GLN A 59 14.13 4.21 -3.32
CA GLN A 59 15.59 4.17 -3.24
C GLN A 59 16.28 5.41 -3.80
N ILE A 60 15.55 6.28 -4.50
CA ILE A 60 16.14 7.40 -5.26
C ILE A 60 16.24 8.63 -4.35
N ASP A 61 15.11 9.03 -3.78
CA ASP A 61 14.95 10.24 -2.96
C ASP A 61 14.62 9.92 -1.49
N GLY A 62 14.38 8.64 -1.16
CA GLY A 62 13.98 8.24 0.19
C GLY A 62 12.61 8.81 0.58
N ARG A 63 11.70 8.94 -0.41
CA ARG A 63 10.38 9.55 -0.24
C ARG A 63 9.27 8.52 -0.36
N ALA A 64 8.11 8.86 0.19
CA ALA A 64 6.87 8.14 -0.07
C ALA A 64 5.66 9.06 0.07
N THR A 65 4.64 8.84 -0.76
CA THR A 65 3.35 9.54 -0.67
C THR A 65 2.19 8.56 -0.70
N GLY A 66 1.04 8.95 -0.15
CA GLY A 66 -0.17 8.15 -0.21
C GLY A 66 -1.37 8.91 0.30
N GLU A 67 -2.54 8.29 0.25
CA GLU A 67 -3.79 8.92 0.67
C GLU A 67 -4.73 7.92 1.32
N LEU A 68 -5.61 8.42 2.19
CA LEU A 68 -6.72 7.69 2.78
C LEU A 68 -8.00 8.49 2.56
N PHE A 69 -8.92 7.91 1.80
CA PHE A 69 -10.32 8.32 1.78
C PHE A 69 -11.11 7.44 2.77
N TRP A 70 -11.92 8.04 3.62
CA TRP A 70 -12.71 7.32 4.62
C TRP A 70 -14.08 7.98 4.86
N ASP A 71 -15.16 7.27 4.62
CA ASP A 71 -16.53 7.73 4.89
C ASP A 71 -17.26 6.78 5.84
N ASP A 72 -18.59 6.80 5.87
CA ASP A 72 -19.39 5.88 6.68
C ASP A 72 -19.57 4.47 6.04
N GLY A 73 -19.15 4.31 4.77
CA GLY A 73 -19.20 3.07 4.00
C GLY A 73 -20.61 2.64 3.55
N ARG A 74 -21.63 3.51 3.66
CA ARG A 74 -23.04 3.16 3.38
C ARG A 74 -23.86 4.25 2.73
N SER A 75 -23.64 5.52 3.08
CA SER A 75 -24.43 6.63 2.57
C SER A 75 -24.20 6.86 1.07
N LEU A 76 -25.23 7.32 0.37
CA LEU A 76 -25.11 7.69 -1.05
C LEU A 76 -24.59 9.12 -1.19
N ASN A 77 -23.77 9.32 -2.21
CA ASN A 77 -23.21 10.61 -2.62
C ASN A 77 -22.37 11.28 -1.52
N THR A 78 -21.56 10.49 -0.80
CA THR A 78 -20.69 11.00 0.28
C THR A 78 -19.67 12.01 -0.25
N THR A 79 -19.13 11.78 -1.46
CA THR A 79 -18.19 12.70 -2.12
C THR A 79 -18.83 14.04 -2.45
N GLU A 80 -19.99 14.06 -3.12
CA GLU A 80 -20.69 15.28 -3.52
C GLU A 80 -21.20 16.08 -2.32
N LYS A 81 -21.57 15.38 -1.23
CA LYS A 81 -22.01 16.00 0.03
C LYS A 81 -20.86 16.39 0.95
N GLY A 82 -19.61 16.07 0.62
CA GLY A 82 -18.46 16.33 1.51
C GLY A 82 -18.48 15.51 2.81
N GLN A 83 -19.18 14.38 2.83
CA GLN A 83 -19.37 13.52 4.01
C GLN A 83 -18.30 12.41 4.07
N TYR A 84 -17.04 12.84 4.09
CA TYR A 84 -15.90 11.94 4.17
C TYR A 84 -14.73 12.62 4.87
N TYR A 85 -13.76 11.81 5.27
CA TYR A 85 -12.43 12.21 5.70
C TYR A 85 -11.44 11.89 4.57
N LEU A 86 -10.59 12.85 4.20
CA LEU A 86 -9.52 12.65 3.25
C LEU A 86 -8.21 13.11 3.89
N SER A 87 -7.21 12.23 3.88
CA SER A 87 -5.88 12.50 4.39
C SER A 87 -4.84 12.19 3.34
N ILE A 88 -3.90 13.11 3.15
CA ILE A 88 -2.71 12.92 2.31
C ILE A 88 -1.51 12.69 3.24
N PHE A 89 -0.75 11.63 2.96
CA PHE A 89 0.46 11.29 3.69
C PHE A 89 1.68 11.61 2.83
N ASN A 90 2.69 12.21 3.45
CA ASN A 90 3.98 12.49 2.84
C ASN A 90 5.07 12.08 3.83
N SER A 91 6.10 11.40 3.33
CA SER A 91 7.29 11.03 4.08
C SER A 91 8.54 11.32 3.27
N SER A 92 9.58 11.77 3.96
CA SER A 92 10.92 11.95 3.42
C SER A 92 11.92 11.60 4.50
N SER A 93 12.86 10.71 4.20
CA SER A 93 14.01 10.47 5.06
C SER A 93 14.83 11.76 5.16
N VAL A 94 14.96 12.31 6.36
CA VAL A 94 15.92 13.37 6.66
C VAL A 94 17.18 12.69 7.19
N SER A 95 18.31 12.88 6.51
CA SER A 95 19.61 12.49 7.07
C SER A 95 19.92 13.45 8.22
N ILE A 96 20.03 12.92 9.44
CA ILE A 96 20.46 13.67 10.64
C ILE A 96 21.98 13.54 10.78
#